data_AF-A0A972F9V0-F1
#
_entry.id   AF-A0A972F9V0-F1
#
_cell.length_a   1.000
_cell.length_b   1.000
_cell.length_c   1.000
_cell.angle_alpha   90.00
_cell.angle_beta   90.00
_cell.angle_gamma   90.00
#
_symmetry.space_group_name_H-M   'P 1'
#
loop_
_entity.id
_entity.type
_entity.pdbx_description
1 polymer ?
#
loop_
_entity_poly.entity_id
_entity_poly.type
_entity_poly.pdbx_seq_one_letter_code
_entity_poly.pdbx_strand_id
1 'polypeptide(L)'
;MGTLLRFGAWRIMIYTNDHGPAHVHAVGPDGRAKIALNCPDGPVLPVDIRGVDPGTVRKLVALIEQELVGLCATWRSIHGHP
;
A
#
# COMPACT_ATOMS: atom_id res chain seq x y z
N MET A 1 -8.30 11.27 -5.34
CA MET A 1 -7.26 10.58 -4.56
C MET A 1 -6.02 10.42 -5.41
N GLY A 2 -4.82 10.65 -4.84
CA GLY A 2 -3.55 10.81 -5.56
C GLY A 2 -2.57 9.65 -5.39
N THR A 3 -1.59 9.56 -6.29
CA THR A 3 -0.47 8.63 -6.15
C THR A 3 0.48 9.14 -5.07
N LEU A 4 0.72 8.33 -4.04
CA LEU A 4 1.64 8.65 -2.94
C LEU A 4 3.08 8.29 -3.31
N LEU A 5 3.28 7.07 -3.85
CA LEU A 5 4.58 6.57 -4.27
C LEU A 5 4.46 5.96 -5.68
N ARG A 6 5.60 5.90 -6.38
CA ARG A 6 5.72 5.24 -7.68
C ARG A 6 6.85 4.22 -7.65
N PHE A 7 6.61 3.07 -8.28
CA PHE A 7 7.60 2.03 -8.52
C PHE A 7 7.50 1.57 -9.97
N GLY A 8 8.33 2.14 -10.84
CA GLY A 8 8.18 1.97 -12.29
C GLY A 8 6.77 2.37 -12.75
N ALA A 9 6.04 1.43 -13.36
CA ALA A 9 4.66 1.64 -13.81
C ALA A 9 3.60 1.49 -12.69
N TRP A 10 4.00 1.11 -11.48
CA TRP A 10 3.09 0.89 -10.34
C TRP A 10 2.87 2.18 -9.55
N ARG A 11 1.63 2.43 -9.17
CA ARG A 11 1.20 3.55 -8.33
C ARG A 11 0.71 3.01 -7.00
N ILE A 12 1.25 3.55 -5.90
CA ILE A 12 0.85 3.21 -4.54
C ILE A 12 -0.08 4.32 -4.04
N MET A 13 -1.24 3.92 -3.52
CA MET A 13 -2.36 4.82 -3.26
C MET A 13 -3.10 4.41 -1.98
N ILE A 14 -3.68 5.39 -1.26
CA ILE A 14 -4.59 5.19 -0.12
C ILE A 14 -5.95 5.77 -0.49
N TYR A 15 -7.00 4.95 -0.57
CA TYR A 15 -8.29 5.41 -1.09
C TYR A 15 -9.01 6.17 0.01
N THR A 16 -9.52 7.37 -0.28
CA THR A 16 -10.20 8.21 0.73
C THR A 16 -11.52 7.64 1.24
N ASN A 17 -12.05 6.63 0.55
CA ASN A 17 -13.28 5.92 0.91
C ASN A 17 -12.98 4.49 1.39
N ASP A 18 -11.72 4.18 1.72
CA ASP A 18 -11.38 2.92 2.36
C ASP A 18 -11.78 2.95 3.84
N HIS A 19 -11.90 1.75 4.40
CA HIS A 19 -12.12 1.54 5.82
C HIS A 19 -10.94 0.76 6.40
N GLY A 20 -10.76 0.86 7.72
CA GLY A 20 -9.73 0.15 8.45
C GLY A 20 -9.79 -1.38 8.27
N PRO A 21 -8.68 -2.08 8.53
CA PRO A 21 -7.39 -1.56 9.02
C PRO A 21 -6.54 -0.90 7.91
N ALA A 22 -5.50 -0.15 8.29
CA ALA A 22 -4.62 0.58 7.37
C ALA A 22 -3.99 -0.28 6.29
N HIS A 23 -4.15 0.15 5.05
CA HIS A 23 -3.62 -0.52 3.87
C HIS A 23 -3.37 0.46 2.72
N VAL A 24 -2.58 0.01 1.75
CA VAL A 24 -2.38 0.69 0.47
C VAL A 24 -2.81 -0.21 -0.69
N HIS A 25 -3.11 0.42 -1.81
CA HIS A 25 -3.32 -0.26 -3.09
C HIS A 25 -2.16 0.07 -4.02
N ALA A 26 -1.46 -0.96 -4.47
CA ALA A 26 -0.52 -0.87 -5.58
C ALA A 26 -1.25 -1.23 -6.87
N VAL A 27 -1.32 -0.32 -7.84
CA VAL A 27 -2.00 -0.53 -9.12
C VAL A 27 -1.02 -0.28 -10.25
N GLY A 28 -0.89 -1.28 -11.13
CA GLY A 28 0.00 -1.27 -12.28
C GLY A 28 -0.72 -1.68 -13.56
N PRO A 29 0.02 -1.85 -14.67
CA PRO A 29 -0.55 -2.21 -15.97
C PRO A 29 -1.22 -3.59 -15.96
N ASP A 30 -0.63 -4.54 -15.24
CA ASP A 30 -1.05 -5.95 -15.29
C ASP A 30 -2.01 -6.34 -14.17
N GLY A 31 -2.17 -5.49 -13.16
CA GLY A 31 -2.92 -5.87 -11.98
C GLY A 31 -2.95 -4.89 -10.82
N ARG A 32 -3.38 -5.40 -9.66
CA ARG A 32 -3.45 -4.67 -8.40
C ARG A 32 -3.11 -5.55 -7.21
N ALA A 33 -2.52 -4.95 -6.18
CA ALA A 33 -2.29 -5.58 -4.89
C ALA A 33 -2.78 -4.67 -3.76
N LYS A 34 -3.58 -5.22 -2.85
CA LYS A 34 -3.89 -4.62 -1.55
C LYS A 34 -2.86 -5.12 -0.55
N ILE A 35 -2.18 -4.19 0.11
CA ILE A 35 -1.08 -4.47 1.03
C ILE A 35 -1.41 -3.81 2.37
N ALA A 36 -1.54 -4.62 3.42
CA ALA A 36 -1.74 -4.15 4.78
C ALA A 36 -0.45 -3.52 5.30
N LEU A 37 -0.61 -2.36 5.96
CA LEU A 37 0.49 -1.66 6.60
C LEU A 37 0.73 -2.16 8.02
N ASN A 38 -0.31 -2.63 8.71
CA ASN A 38 -0.26 -3.04 10.12
C ASN A 38 0.42 -1.98 11.00
N CYS A 39 -0.04 -0.74 10.87
CA CYS A 39 0.53 0.40 11.57
C CYS A 39 0.51 0.22 13.10
N PRO A 40 1.48 0.81 13.83
CA PRO A 40 2.57 1.63 13.30
C PRO A 40 3.82 0.82 12.92
N ASP A 41 3.95 -0.41 13.40
CA ASP A 41 5.23 -1.16 13.39
C ASP A 41 5.29 -2.27 12.32
N GLY A 42 4.23 -2.42 11.53
CA GLY A 42 4.12 -3.50 10.56
C GLY A 42 3.69 -4.82 11.21
N PRO A 43 3.98 -5.96 10.57
CA PRO A 43 4.70 -6.12 9.29
C PRO A 43 3.86 -5.71 8.08
N VAL A 44 4.51 -5.35 6.96
CA VAL A 44 3.81 -5.07 5.71
C VAL A 44 3.45 -6.39 5.02
N LEU A 45 2.17 -6.64 4.77
CA LEU A 45 1.70 -7.94 4.28
C LEU A 45 0.79 -7.78 3.06
N PRO A 46 1.05 -8.51 1.95
CA PRO A 46 0.07 -8.64 0.88
C PRO A 46 -1.20 -9.32 1.38
N VAL A 47 -2.37 -8.75 1.06
CA VAL A 47 -3.68 -9.26 1.50
C VAL A 47 -4.52 -9.78 0.33
N ASP A 48 -4.52 -9.06 -0.79
CA ASP A 48 -5.20 -9.47 -2.02
C ASP A 48 -4.30 -9.12 -3.20
N ILE A 49 -4.01 -10.08 -4.06
CA ILE A 49 -3.13 -9.93 -5.23
C ILE A 49 -3.88 -10.42 -6.46
N ARG A 50 -3.99 -9.57 -7.47
CA ARG A 50 -4.64 -9.91 -8.74
C ARG A 50 -3.78 -9.47 -9.91
N GLY A 51 -3.30 -10.42 -10.70
CA GLY A 51 -2.51 -10.14 -11.91
C GLY A 51 -1.11 -9.58 -11.65
N VAL A 52 -0.58 -9.71 -10.43
CA VAL A 52 0.77 -9.26 -10.09
C VAL A 52 1.67 -10.47 -9.87
N ASP A 53 2.82 -10.51 -10.53
CA ASP A 53 3.77 -11.60 -10.35
C ASP A 53 4.41 -11.55 -8.94
N PRO A 54 4.81 -12.71 -8.37
CA PRO A 54 5.38 -12.75 -7.02
C PRO A 54 6.65 -11.90 -6.83
N GLY A 55 7.45 -11.72 -7.89
CA GLY A 55 8.67 -10.91 -7.83
C GLY A 55 8.36 -9.43 -7.67
N THR A 56 7.37 -8.94 -8.41
CA THR A 56 6.86 -7.57 -8.26
C THR A 56 6.21 -7.35 -6.90
N VAL A 57 5.41 -8.30 -6.40
CA VAL A 57 4.83 -8.21 -5.05
C VAL A 57 5.91 -8.04 -3.99
N ARG A 58 6.98 -8.84 -4.03
CA ARG A 58 8.10 -8.72 -3.07
C ARG A 58 8.76 -7.35 -3.12
N LYS A 59 8.98 -6.79 -4.33
CA LYS A 59 9.57 -5.46 -4.50
C LYS A 59 8.65 -4.35 -3.98
N LEU A 60 7.34 -4.48 -4.22
CA LEU A 60 6.34 -3.53 -3.70
C LEU A 60 6.30 -3.56 -2.17
N VAL A 61 6.29 -4.75 -1.55
CA VAL A 61 6.33 -4.89 -0.09
C VAL A 61 7.58 -4.23 0.48
N ALA A 62 8.77 -4.54 -0.05
CA ALA A 62 10.02 -3.95 0.42
C ALA A 62 10.04 -2.43 0.31
N LEU A 63 9.49 -1.86 -0.77
CA LEU A 63 9.34 -0.40 -0.91
C LEU A 63 8.37 0.17 0.13
N ILE A 64 7.24 -0.49 0.37
CA ILE A 64 6.23 -0.03 1.33
C ILE A 64 6.75 -0.14 2.76
N GLU A 65 7.56 -1.14 3.09
CA GLU A 65 8.25 -1.26 4.38
C GLU A 65 9.17 -0.07 4.65
N GLN A 66 9.92 0.40 3.64
CA GLN A 66 10.79 1.56 3.76
C GLN A 66 10.02 2.86 4.03
N GLU A 67 8.78 2.95 3.54
CA GLU A 67 7.93 4.14 3.65
C GLU A 67 6.81 4.00 4.71
N LEU A 68 6.86 2.95 5.54
CA LEU A 68 5.77 2.55 6.42
C LEU A 68 5.30 3.69 7.33
N VAL A 69 6.23 4.39 7.98
CA VAL A 69 5.92 5.49 8.90
C VAL A 69 5.12 6.60 8.20
N GLY A 70 5.56 7.00 7.00
CA GLY A 70 4.89 8.05 6.21
C GLY A 70 3.52 7.61 5.70
N LEU A 71 3.40 6.36 5.26
CA LEU A 71 2.13 5.79 4.80
C LEU A 71 1.12 5.64 5.94
N CYS A 72 1.55 5.20 7.13
CA CYS A 72 0.73 5.15 8.33
C CYS A 72 0.25 6.53 8.78
N ALA A 73 1.12 7.54 8.74
CA ALA A 73 0.74 8.92 9.02
C ALA A 73 -0.28 9.46 8.02
N THR A 74 -0.08 9.16 6.72
CA THR A 74 -1.02 9.53 5.65
C THR A 74 -2.37 8.84 5.80
N TRP A 75 -2.37 7.55 6.14
CA TRP A 75 -3.61 6.84 6.44
C TRP A 75 -4.37 7.51 7.58
N ARG A 76 -3.69 7.80 8.69
CA ARG A 76 -4.28 8.45 9.87
C ARG A 76 -4.80 9.85 9.55
N SER A 77 -4.13 10.63 8.70
CA SER A 77 -4.62 11.97 8.33
C SER A 77 -5.89 11.93 7.49
N ILE A 78 -6.10 10.87 6.71
CA ILE A 78 -7.29 10.68 5.87
C ILE A 78 -8.44 10.03 6.66
N HIS A 79 -8.15 9.01 7.47
CA HIS A 79 -9.16 8.15 8.10
C HIS A 79 -9.27 8.29 9.63
N GLY A 80 -8.41 9.09 10.27
CA GLY A 80 -8.45 9.40 11.71
C GLY A 80 -7.84 8.34 12.63
N HIS A 81 -7.81 7.06 12.24
CA HIS A 81 -7.24 5.98 13.05
C HIS A 81 -6.49 4.94 12.18
N PRO A 82 -5.59 4.13 12.77
CA PRO A 82 -4.97 3.00 12.09
C PRO A 82 -5.98 1.96 11.58
#